data_AF-A0A3N5RFG0-F1
#
_entry.id   AF-A0A3N5RFG0-F1
#
_cell.length_a   1.000
_cell.length_b   1.000
_cell.length_c   1.000
_cell.angle_alpha   90.00
_cell.angle_beta   90.00
_cell.angle_gamma   90.00
#
_symmetry.space_group_name_H-M   'P 1'
#
loop_
_entity.id
_entity.type
_entity.pdbx_description
1 polymer ?
#
loop_
_entity_poly.entity_id
_entity_poly.type
_entity_poly.pdbx_seq_one_letter_code
_entity_poly.pdbx_strand_id
1 'polypeptide(L)'
;MNEKILVTYASRNGSTRGVAEAIGKTLKESGAVVDVLPMQEVENLEPYRAVVAGSAIQAQQWLPEAMHFVQTHRAELSRKPFAAFLVCMTLAMKKGDYRDGVSAWLSPVRALVRPVSEGLFAGVLDTCKISSFGDRMKFRISVRMGIWSEGDHRDWNAVRTWAENLRPLLLS
;
A
#
# COMPACT_ATOMS: atom_id res chain seq x y z
N MET A 1 -4.41 -3.37 27.76
CA MET A 1 -4.91 -3.96 26.50
C MET A 1 -4.06 -3.39 25.38
N ASN A 2 -3.50 -4.22 24.50
CA ASN A 2 -2.56 -3.75 23.48
C ASN A 2 -3.33 -2.95 22.41
N GLU A 3 -3.11 -1.64 22.32
CA GLU A 3 -3.64 -0.77 21.26
C GLU A 3 -2.68 -0.66 20.07
N LYS A 4 -1.73 -1.60 19.97
CA LYS A 4 -0.66 -1.56 18.99
C LYS A 4 -1.19 -1.91 17.61
N ILE A 5 -0.92 -1.06 16.62
CA ILE A 5 -1.27 -1.27 15.22
C ILE A 5 0.02 -1.58 14.44
N LEU A 6 -0.01 -2.60 13.60
CA LEU A 6 1.04 -2.84 12.62
C LEU A 6 0.66 -2.18 11.29
N VAL A 7 1.53 -1.32 10.76
CA VAL A 7 1.48 -0.92 9.35
C VAL A 7 2.62 -1.64 8.64
N THR A 8 2.30 -2.54 7.73
CA THR A 8 3.28 -3.36 7.02
C THR A 8 3.17 -3.24 5.51
N TYR A 9 4.30 -3.37 4.82
CA TYR A 9 4.36 -3.10 3.40
C TYR A 9 5.34 -3.98 2.61
N ALA A 10 5.03 -4.19 1.33
CA ALA A 10 5.98 -4.66 0.32
C ALA A 10 6.24 -3.55 -0.71
N SER A 11 7.51 -3.25 -0.97
CA SER A 11 7.92 -2.12 -1.81
C SER A 11 9.13 -2.51 -2.67
N ARG A 12 9.10 -2.17 -3.95
CA ARG A 12 10.26 -2.32 -4.86
C ARG A 12 11.13 -1.06 -4.91
N ASN A 13 10.48 0.10 -5.08
CA ASN A 13 11.18 1.37 -5.36
C ASN A 13 11.01 2.40 -4.23
N GLY A 14 10.57 1.97 -3.05
CA GLY A 14 10.40 2.83 -1.87
C GLY A 14 9.11 3.66 -1.83
N SER A 15 8.31 3.70 -2.90
CA SER A 15 7.07 4.48 -2.93
C SER A 15 6.03 3.97 -1.90
N THR A 16 5.79 2.66 -1.86
CA THR A 16 4.89 2.02 -0.88
C THR A 16 5.38 2.20 0.55
N ARG A 17 6.70 2.16 0.76
CA ARG A 17 7.31 2.44 2.07
C ARG A 17 6.93 3.85 2.56
N GLY A 18 7.09 4.87 1.71
CA GLY A 18 6.74 6.24 2.10
C GLY A 18 5.25 6.41 2.41
N VAL A 19 4.36 5.72 1.69
CA VAL A 19 2.92 5.71 2.00
C VAL A 19 2.66 5.02 3.35
N ALA A 20 3.29 3.87 3.62
CA ALA A 20 3.20 3.16 4.89
C ALA A 20 3.68 4.03 6.07
N GLU A 21 4.81 4.71 5.91
CA GLU A 21 5.36 5.64 6.90
C GLU A 21 4.40 6.81 7.17
N ALA A 22 3.77 7.37 6.14
CA ALA A 22 2.78 8.44 6.29
C ALA A 22 1.50 7.98 6.99
N ILE A 23 0.99 6.79 6.67
CA ILE A 23 -0.14 6.17 7.37
C ILE A 23 0.22 5.98 8.85
N GLY A 24 1.38 5.36 9.12
CA GLY A 24 1.83 5.10 10.48
C GLY A 24 2.04 6.38 11.29
N LYS A 25 2.61 7.42 10.67
CA LYS A 25 2.75 8.75 11.29
C LYS A 25 1.39 9.35 11.65
N THR A 26 0.42 9.31 10.73
CA THR A 26 -0.92 9.88 10.95
C THR A 26 -1.66 9.17 12.09
N LEU A 27 -1.56 7.85 12.16
CA LEU A 27 -2.13 7.04 13.25
C LEU A 27 -1.45 7.34 14.60
N LYS A 28 -0.12 7.54 14.61
CA LYS A 28 0.63 7.98 15.80
C LYS A 28 0.23 9.38 16.28
N GLU A 29 0.10 10.33 15.36
CA GLU A 29 -0.37 11.70 15.65
C GLU A 29 -1.77 11.69 16.28
N SER A 30 -2.56 10.67 15.98
CA SER A 30 -3.88 10.44 16.58
C SER A 30 -3.84 9.69 17.92
N GLY A 31 -2.65 9.38 18.47
CA GLY A 31 -2.47 8.75 19.78
C GLY A 31 -2.36 7.22 19.78
N ALA A 32 -2.34 6.55 18.62
CA ALA A 32 -2.14 5.11 18.56
C ALA A 32 -0.66 4.72 18.70
N VAL A 33 -0.38 3.55 19.28
CA VAL A 33 0.95 2.95 19.23
C VAL A 33 1.08 2.20 17.91
N VAL A 34 2.07 2.55 17.08
CA VAL A 34 2.18 2.00 15.72
C VAL A 34 3.60 1.56 15.40
N ASP A 35 3.74 0.35 14.88
CA ASP A 35 4.96 -0.11 14.24
C ASP A 35 4.80 -0.02 12.72
N VAL A 36 5.87 0.39 12.04
CA VAL A 36 5.93 0.43 10.57
C VAL A 36 7.07 -0.46 10.11
N LEU A 37 6.76 -1.63 9.58
CA LEU A 37 7.76 -2.67 9.26
C LEU A 37 7.56 -3.19 7.83
N PRO A 38 8.63 -3.43 7.05
CA PRO A 38 8.48 -4.20 5.82
C PRO A 38 7.98 -5.61 6.16
N MET A 39 7.18 -6.21 5.28
CA MET A 39 6.52 -7.51 5.55
C MET A 39 7.52 -8.63 5.88
N GLN A 40 8.75 -8.54 5.40
CA GLN A 40 9.82 -9.51 5.66
C GLN A 40 10.35 -9.45 7.11
N GLU A 41 10.14 -8.35 7.81
CA GLU A 41 10.58 -8.16 9.21
C GLU A 41 9.46 -8.44 10.21
N VAL A 42 8.28 -8.84 9.74
CA VAL A 42 7.15 -9.19 10.60
C VAL A 42 7.21 -10.67 10.95
N GLU A 43 7.55 -10.98 12.20
CA GLU A 43 7.65 -12.36 12.68
C GLU A 43 6.30 -12.97 13.07
N ASN A 44 5.44 -12.19 13.73
CA ASN A 44 4.12 -12.62 14.17
C ASN A 44 3.17 -11.42 14.34
N LEU A 45 1.86 -11.69 14.38
CA LEU A 45 0.83 -10.65 14.54
C LEU A 45 0.18 -10.60 15.92
N GLU A 46 0.59 -11.48 16.84
CA GLU A 46 0.03 -11.60 18.19
C GLU A 46 0.07 -10.27 18.98
N PRO A 47 1.16 -9.47 18.97
CA PRO A 47 1.24 -8.22 19.72
C PRO A 47 0.29 -7.14 19.20
N TYR A 48 -0.21 -7.25 17.98
CA TYR A 48 -0.96 -6.18 17.33
C TYR A 48 -2.46 -6.42 17.47
N ARG A 49 -3.19 -5.37 17.84
CA ARG A 49 -4.66 -5.37 17.81
C ARG A 49 -5.18 -5.28 16.39
N ALA A 50 -4.47 -4.61 15.49
CA ALA A 50 -4.92 -4.38 14.12
C ALA A 50 -3.74 -4.34 13.15
N VAL A 51 -4.04 -4.62 11.88
CA VAL A 51 -3.02 -4.67 10.82
C VAL A 51 -3.47 -3.87 9.60
N VAL A 52 -2.57 -3.03 9.12
CA VAL A 52 -2.70 -2.31 7.85
C VAL A 52 -1.61 -2.83 6.92
N ALA A 53 -1.98 -3.60 5.90
CA ALA A 53 -1.02 -4.16 4.95
C ALA A 53 -1.08 -3.41 3.63
N GLY A 54 0.06 -3.21 2.97
CA GLY A 54 0.04 -2.70 1.60
C GLY A 54 1.14 -3.18 0.70
N SER A 55 0.90 -3.06 -0.59
CA SER A 55 1.82 -3.56 -1.62
C SER A 55 1.94 -2.59 -2.78
N ALA A 56 3.13 -2.56 -3.39
CA ALA A 56 3.22 -2.05 -4.75
C ALA A 56 2.45 -2.98 -5.70
N ILE A 57 1.97 -2.43 -6.80
CA ILE A 57 1.40 -3.23 -7.88
C ILE A 57 2.45 -3.50 -8.96
N GLN A 58 2.58 -4.77 -9.34
CA GLN A 58 3.34 -5.22 -10.49
C GLN A 58 2.47 -6.13 -11.35
N ALA A 59 2.42 -5.88 -12.66
CA ALA A 59 1.61 -6.66 -13.59
C ALA A 59 0.16 -6.86 -13.09
N GLN A 60 -0.49 -5.78 -12.62
CA GLN A 60 -1.88 -5.79 -12.14
C GLN A 60 -2.12 -6.63 -10.87
N GLN A 61 -1.06 -6.99 -10.14
CA GLN A 61 -1.16 -7.80 -8.93
C GLN A 61 -0.31 -7.19 -7.80
N TRP A 62 -0.69 -7.50 -6.56
CA TRP A 62 0.18 -7.30 -5.41
C TRP A 62 1.49 -8.06 -5.59
N LEU A 63 2.57 -7.54 -5.01
CA LEU A 63 3.85 -8.25 -5.02
C LEU A 63 3.73 -9.64 -4.39
N PRO A 64 4.47 -10.65 -4.89
CA PRO A 64 4.39 -12.02 -4.38
C PRO A 64 4.62 -12.13 -2.87
N GLU A 65 5.57 -11.38 -2.32
CA GLU A 65 5.83 -11.36 -0.87
C GLU A 65 4.63 -10.84 -0.06
N ALA A 66 3.84 -9.93 -0.62
CA ALA A 66 2.68 -9.37 0.06
C ALA A 66 1.51 -10.33 0.02
N MET A 67 1.32 -11.02 -1.11
CA MET A 67 0.36 -12.12 -1.19
C MET A 67 0.73 -13.26 -0.24
N HIS A 68 2.01 -13.61 -0.16
CA HIS A 68 2.51 -14.61 0.78
C HIS A 68 2.23 -14.21 2.23
N PHE A 69 2.51 -12.97 2.61
CA PHE A 69 2.20 -12.45 3.94
C PHE A 69 0.71 -12.60 4.31
N VAL A 70 -0.20 -12.19 3.41
CA VAL A 70 -1.66 -12.31 3.65
C VAL A 70 -2.09 -13.77 3.75
N GLN A 71 -1.52 -14.67 2.95
CA GLN A 71 -1.80 -16.10 3.01
C GLN A 71 -1.31 -16.72 4.32
N THR A 72 -0.07 -16.46 4.71
CA THR A 72 0.56 -16.97 5.93
C THR A 72 -0.20 -16.54 7.18
N HIS A 73 -0.61 -15.27 7.25
CA HIS A 73 -1.29 -14.73 8.42
C HIS A 73 -2.82 -14.67 8.29
N ARG A 74 -3.40 -15.33 7.28
CA ARG A 74 -4.84 -15.25 6.97
C ARG A 74 -5.74 -15.47 8.19
N ALA A 75 -5.42 -16.48 9.01
CA ALA A 75 -6.22 -16.84 10.17
C ALA A 75 -6.23 -15.73 11.23
N GLU A 76 -5.09 -15.09 11.47
CA GLU A 76 -4.98 -13.97 12.41
C GLU A 76 -5.64 -12.70 11.85
N LEU A 77 -5.36 -12.37 10.59
CA LEU A 77 -5.94 -11.22 9.89
C LEU A 77 -7.47 -11.29 9.81
N SER A 78 -8.05 -12.50 9.77
CA SER A 78 -9.50 -12.68 9.77
C SER A 78 -10.15 -12.49 11.14
N ARG A 79 -9.35 -12.48 12.22
CA ARG A 79 -9.82 -12.38 13.61
C ARG A 79 -9.60 -11.01 14.22
N LYS A 80 -8.98 -10.08 13.49
CA LYS A 80 -8.70 -8.73 13.96
C LYS A 80 -8.94 -7.70 12.85
N PRO A 81 -9.16 -6.42 13.19
CA PRO A 81 -9.31 -5.38 12.17
C PRO A 81 -8.12 -5.37 11.20
N PHE A 82 -8.44 -5.54 9.92
CA PHE A 82 -7.48 -5.62 8.83
C PHE A 82 -7.83 -4.59 7.76
N ALA A 83 -6.88 -3.75 7.38
CA ALA A 83 -7.02 -2.83 6.25
C ALA A 83 -5.95 -3.08 5.20
N ALA A 84 -6.29 -2.82 3.95
CA ALA A 84 -5.38 -3.03 2.82
C ALA A 84 -5.14 -1.71 2.09
N PHE A 85 -3.94 -1.49 1.57
CA PHE A 85 -3.71 -0.42 0.62
C PHE A 85 -2.80 -0.87 -0.51
N LEU A 86 -2.93 -0.24 -1.68
CA LEU A 86 -2.00 -0.44 -2.77
C LEU A 86 -1.38 0.88 -3.19
N VAL A 87 -0.19 0.77 -3.78
CA VAL A 87 0.48 1.88 -4.44
C VAL A 87 0.76 1.48 -5.87
N CYS A 88 0.18 2.20 -6.82
CA CYS A 88 0.37 1.94 -8.23
C CYS A 88 0.65 3.21 -9.02
N MET A 89 1.61 3.11 -9.93
CA MET A 89 1.91 4.17 -10.87
C MET A 89 0.75 4.45 -11.83
N THR A 90 -0.02 3.44 -12.25
CA THR A 90 -1.16 3.62 -13.19
C THR A 90 -2.16 4.69 -12.74
N LEU A 91 -2.30 4.92 -11.42
CA LEU A 91 -3.15 5.98 -10.87
C LEU A 91 -2.63 7.42 -11.14
N ALA A 92 -1.38 7.58 -11.56
CA ALA A 92 -0.78 8.84 -11.96
C ALA A 92 -0.90 9.13 -13.48
N MET A 93 -1.50 8.22 -14.25
CA MET A 93 -1.70 8.43 -15.68
C MET A 93 -2.76 9.50 -15.94
N LYS A 94 -2.49 10.45 -16.85
CA LYS A 94 -3.37 11.60 -17.14
C LYS A 94 -4.69 11.23 -17.82
N LYS A 95 -4.82 10.03 -18.38
CA LYS A 95 -5.91 9.68 -19.29
C LYS A 95 -6.47 8.30 -18.96
N GLY A 96 -7.67 8.26 -18.40
CA GLY A 96 -8.41 7.02 -18.13
C GLY A 96 -8.86 6.93 -16.67
N ASP A 97 -10.09 6.47 -16.45
CA ASP A 97 -10.56 6.10 -15.12
C ASP A 97 -10.05 4.70 -14.77
N TYR A 98 -8.82 4.64 -14.29
CA TYR A 98 -8.18 3.39 -13.92
C TYR A 98 -8.54 2.96 -12.49
N ARG A 99 -9.30 3.76 -11.73
CA ARG A 99 -9.56 3.46 -10.31
C ARG A 99 -10.33 2.17 -10.14
N ASP A 100 -11.33 1.92 -10.98
CA ASP A 100 -12.11 0.67 -10.95
C ASP A 100 -11.25 -0.55 -11.29
N GLY A 101 -10.42 -0.45 -12.31
CA GLY A 101 -9.47 -1.51 -12.69
C GLY A 101 -8.42 -1.78 -11.61
N VAL A 102 -7.91 -0.71 -10.98
CA VAL A 102 -6.91 -0.79 -9.91
C VAL A 102 -7.52 -1.39 -8.64
N SER A 103 -8.76 -1.03 -8.32
CA SER A 103 -9.52 -1.62 -7.22
C SER A 103 -9.69 -3.13 -7.40
N ALA A 104 -9.87 -3.62 -8.63
CA ALA A 104 -9.95 -5.05 -8.91
C ALA A 104 -8.67 -5.82 -8.54
N TRP A 105 -7.51 -5.16 -8.46
CA TRP A 105 -6.24 -5.79 -8.08
C TRP A 105 -6.14 -6.10 -6.59
N LEU A 106 -7.06 -5.59 -5.76
CA LEU A 106 -7.26 -6.04 -4.38
C LEU A 106 -8.10 -7.32 -4.28
N SER A 107 -8.77 -7.75 -5.34
CA SER A 107 -9.67 -8.92 -5.29
C SER A 107 -9.01 -10.19 -4.75
N PRO A 108 -7.76 -10.54 -5.09
CA PRO A 108 -7.08 -11.68 -4.48
C PRO A 108 -6.90 -11.55 -2.97
N VAL A 109 -6.64 -10.33 -2.46
CA VAL A 109 -6.55 -10.06 -1.02
C VAL A 109 -7.94 -10.18 -0.39
N ARG A 110 -8.96 -9.53 -0.97
CA ARG A 110 -10.36 -9.60 -0.51
C ARG A 110 -10.90 -11.03 -0.41
N ALA A 111 -10.47 -11.91 -1.33
CA ALA A 111 -10.86 -13.31 -1.35
C ALA A 111 -10.23 -14.11 -0.19
N LEU A 112 -9.05 -13.71 0.29
CA LEU A 112 -8.38 -14.34 1.43
C LEU A 112 -8.91 -13.81 2.76
N VAL A 113 -8.94 -12.47 2.90
CA VAL A 113 -9.40 -11.73 4.08
C VAL A 113 -10.06 -10.45 3.61
N ARG A 114 -11.29 -10.18 4.04
CA ARG A 114 -11.99 -8.94 3.69
C ARG A 114 -11.43 -7.77 4.52
N PRO A 115 -10.84 -6.74 3.89
CA PRO A 115 -10.41 -5.56 4.62
C PRO A 115 -11.61 -4.74 5.12
N VAL A 116 -11.48 -4.10 6.28
CA VAL A 116 -12.46 -3.12 6.78
C VAL A 116 -12.40 -1.81 6.00
N SER A 117 -11.27 -1.53 5.36
CA SER A 117 -11.06 -0.35 4.51
C SER A 117 -9.92 -0.61 3.53
N GLU A 118 -10.00 0.07 2.38
CA GLU A 118 -9.08 -0.09 1.26
C GLU A 118 -8.56 1.27 0.78
N GLY A 119 -7.24 1.41 0.72
CA GLY A 119 -6.56 2.61 0.23
C GLY A 119 -5.98 2.41 -1.18
N LEU A 120 -6.32 3.28 -2.13
CA LEU A 120 -5.78 3.26 -3.49
C LEU A 120 -4.93 4.52 -3.70
N PHE A 121 -3.60 4.38 -3.73
CA PHE A 121 -2.69 5.52 -3.80
C PHE A 121 -1.81 5.49 -5.05
N ALA A 122 -1.56 6.66 -5.62
CA ALA A 122 -0.57 6.82 -6.69
C ALA A 122 0.86 6.70 -6.13
N GLY A 123 1.80 6.32 -6.99
CA GLY A 123 3.21 6.15 -6.62
C GLY A 123 4.14 7.28 -7.10
N VAL A 124 5.44 7.06 -6.95
CA VAL A 124 6.50 7.93 -7.50
C VAL A 124 7.02 7.35 -8.81
N LEU A 125 6.97 8.14 -9.90
CA LEU A 125 7.69 7.80 -11.12
C LEU A 125 9.07 8.46 -11.08
N ASP A 126 10.07 7.66 -10.70
CA ASP A 126 11.48 8.01 -10.83
C ASP A 126 12.12 7.04 -11.82
N THR A 127 12.32 7.50 -13.06
CA THR A 127 12.87 6.65 -14.14
C THR A 127 14.32 6.25 -13.88
N CYS A 128 15.07 7.01 -13.08
CA CYS A 128 16.44 6.68 -12.70
C CYS A 128 16.53 5.49 -11.76
N LYS A 129 15.50 5.25 -10.95
CA LYS A 129 15.40 4.10 -10.03
C LYS A 129 14.91 2.81 -10.68
N ILE A 130 14.58 2.82 -11.97
CA ILE A 130 14.17 1.61 -12.70
C ILE A 130 15.41 0.81 -13.08
N SER A 131 15.57 -0.37 -12.50
CA SER A 131 16.78 -1.21 -12.62
C SER A 131 16.97 -1.79 -14.04
N SER A 132 15.87 -2.13 -14.73
CA SER A 132 15.91 -2.70 -16.09
C SER A 132 16.14 -1.60 -17.13
N PHE A 133 17.20 -1.71 -17.93
CA PHE A 133 17.51 -0.74 -18.98
C PHE A 133 16.39 -0.65 -20.03
N GLY A 134 15.79 -1.79 -20.41
CA GLY A 134 14.68 -1.84 -21.36
C GLY A 134 13.43 -1.16 -20.83
N ASP A 135 13.07 -1.42 -19.58
CA ASP A 135 11.89 -0.78 -18.97
C ASP A 135 12.14 0.71 -18.70
N ARG A 136 13.36 1.07 -18.29
CA ARG A 136 13.78 2.47 -18.16
C ARG A 136 13.59 3.22 -19.48
N MET A 137 13.99 2.63 -20.61
CA MET A 137 13.81 3.27 -21.92
C MET A 137 12.33 3.42 -22.30
N LYS A 138 11.52 2.38 -22.07
CA LYS A 138 10.06 2.43 -22.31
C LYS A 138 9.38 3.53 -21.48
N PHE A 139 9.71 3.62 -20.19
CA PHE A 139 9.17 4.66 -19.31
C PHE A 139 9.62 6.06 -19.75
N ARG A 140 10.89 6.26 -20.11
CA ARG A 140 11.39 7.54 -20.62
C ARG A 140 10.70 7.97 -21.93
N ILE A 141 10.49 7.05 -22.86
CA ILE A 141 9.71 7.31 -24.08
C ILE A 141 8.28 7.69 -23.71
N SER A 142 7.64 6.94 -22.83
CA SER A 142 6.25 7.20 -22.43
C SER A 142 6.08 8.53 -21.70
N VAL A 143 7.08 8.96 -20.92
CA VAL A 143 7.15 10.30 -20.31
C VAL A 143 7.29 11.38 -21.38
N ARG A 144 8.18 11.19 -22.37
CA ARG A 144 8.36 12.14 -23.47
C ARG A 144 7.13 12.25 -24.37
N MET A 145 6.35 11.16 -24.48
CA MET A 145 5.06 11.12 -25.18
C MET A 145 3.91 11.69 -24.34
N GLY A 146 4.15 12.13 -23.10
CA GLY A 146 3.15 12.75 -22.23
C GLY A 146 2.13 11.77 -21.62
N ILE A 147 2.34 10.46 -21.77
CA ILE A 147 1.49 9.40 -21.19
C ILE A 147 1.68 9.34 -19.67
N TRP A 148 2.92 9.58 -19.24
CA TRP A 148 3.35 9.58 -17.84
C TRP A 148 4.02 10.90 -17.50
N SER A 149 3.90 11.33 -16.24
CA SER A 149 4.69 12.42 -15.68
C SER A 149 5.72 11.85 -14.71
N GLU A 150 6.99 12.18 -14.90
CA GLU A 150 8.00 11.97 -13.86
C GLU A 150 7.66 12.83 -12.64
N GLY A 151 7.93 12.29 -11.44
CA GLY A 151 7.68 12.99 -10.19
C GLY A 151 6.93 12.16 -9.14
N ASP A 152 6.70 12.80 -8.00
CA ASP A 152 5.91 12.25 -6.91
C ASP A 152 4.43 12.57 -7.14
N HIS A 153 3.62 11.53 -7.37
CA HIS A 153 2.18 11.65 -7.58
C HIS A 153 1.38 11.23 -6.34
N ARG A 154 2.04 10.94 -5.23
CA ARG A 154 1.37 10.59 -3.98
C ARG A 154 0.58 11.79 -3.47
N ASP A 155 -0.74 11.63 -3.39
CA ASP A 155 -1.59 12.58 -2.70
C ASP A 155 -1.51 12.33 -1.19
N TRP A 156 -0.60 13.06 -0.54
CA TRP A 156 -0.36 12.93 0.90
C TRP A 156 -1.58 13.33 1.75
N ASN A 157 -2.43 14.23 1.26
CA ASN A 157 -3.66 14.58 1.94
C ASN A 157 -4.64 13.40 1.88
N ALA A 158 -4.80 12.76 0.72
CA ALA A 158 -5.63 11.55 0.61
C ALA A 158 -5.12 10.41 1.51
N VAL A 159 -3.80 10.21 1.59
CA VAL A 159 -3.20 9.21 2.51
C VAL A 159 -3.53 9.54 3.97
N ARG A 160 -3.38 10.81 4.37
CA ARG A 160 -3.68 11.28 5.72
C ARG A 160 -5.17 11.09 6.05
N THR A 161 -6.06 11.60 5.20
CA THR A 161 -7.52 11.50 5.40
C THR A 161 -7.97 10.04 5.49
N TRP A 162 -7.42 9.16 4.64
CA TRP A 162 -7.71 7.74 4.75
C TRP A 162 -7.24 7.15 6.08
N ALA A 163 -6.04 7.47 6.54
CA ALA A 163 -5.51 6.99 7.82
C ALA A 163 -6.29 7.52 9.04
N GLU A 164 -6.74 8.78 9.00
CA GLU A 164 -7.60 9.37 10.03
C GLU A 164 -8.94 8.64 10.13
N ASN A 165 -9.60 8.38 8.99
CA ASN A 165 -10.84 7.62 8.92
C ASN A 165 -10.65 6.14 9.29
N LEU A 166 -9.44 5.62 9.12
CA LEU A 166 -9.12 4.23 9.41
C LEU A 166 -9.02 3.95 10.92
N ARG A 167 -8.51 4.89 11.71
CA ARG A 167 -8.33 4.73 13.16
C ARG A 167 -9.55 4.17 13.89
N PRO A 168 -10.77 4.76 13.79
CA PRO A 168 -11.93 4.24 14.50
C PRO A 168 -12.30 2.80 14.07
N LEU A 169 -12.02 2.41 12.83
CA LEU A 169 -12.27 1.04 12.32
C LEU A 169 -11.26 0.01 12.85
N LEU A 170 -10.06 0.45 13.25
CA LEU A 170 -9.02 -0.43 13.78
C LEU A 170 -9.09 -0.60 15.30
N LEU A 171 -9.67 0.38 15.99
CA LEU A 171 -9.77 0.41 17.45
C LEU A 171 -11.18 0.14 17.98
N SER A 172 -12.16 -0.07 17.09
CA SER A 172 -13.50 -0.54 17.44
C SER A 172 -13.47 -1.91 18.14
#